data_AF-A0A355G6G7-F1
#
_entry.id   AF-A0A355G6G7-F1
#
_cell.length_a   1.000
_cell.length_b   1.000
_cell.length_c   1.000
_cell.angle_alpha   90.00
_cell.angle_beta   90.00
_cell.angle_gamma   90.00
#
_symmetry.space_group_name_H-M   'P 1'
#
loop_
_entity.id
_entity.type
_entity.pdbx_description
1 polymer ?
#
loop_
_entity_poly.entity_id
_entity_poly.type
_entity_poly.pdbx_seq_one_letter_code
_entity_poly.pdbx_strand_id
1 'polypeptide(L)'
;MHFAAVFKREFFLMRFIIFAVLVWHTSEVCSLAQGYPPGEAVERMTVAAGFKVELVAAEPLVRQPVAIDFDDQGRLWVLQYLQYPNPAGLKRVKVDRFSRTTYDRIPEPPPAGPKGADRLTILEDTNGDGQFDQAKDFISDLNIASGFAFGHGGI
;
A
#
# COMPACT_ATOMS: atom_id res chain seq x y z
N MET A 1 -59.63 -5.17 18.68
CA MET A 1 -58.17 -4.96 18.90
C MET A 1 -57.28 -5.94 18.10
N HIS A 2 -57.82 -6.87 17.30
CA HIS A 2 -57.03 -7.88 16.58
C HIS A 2 -56.42 -7.41 15.24
N PHE A 3 -56.99 -6.38 14.60
CA PHE A 3 -56.62 -5.97 13.23
C PHE A 3 -55.35 -5.10 13.15
N ALA A 4 -55.09 -4.28 14.20
CA ALA A 4 -53.93 -3.38 14.24
C ALA A 4 -52.59 -4.10 14.47
N ALA A 5 -52.61 -5.29 15.08
CA ALA A 5 -51.41 -6.09 15.34
C ALA A 5 -50.87 -6.79 14.09
N VAL A 6 -51.77 -7.22 13.19
CA VAL A 6 -51.40 -7.86 11.91
C VAL A 6 -50.73 -6.83 10.99
N PHE A 7 -51.33 -5.64 10.86
CA PHE A 7 -50.80 -4.59 9.99
C PHE A 7 -49.40 -4.09 10.41
N LYS A 8 -49.13 -4.00 11.72
CA LYS A 8 -47.78 -3.67 12.24
C LYS A 8 -46.74 -4.76 11.97
N ARG A 9 -47.14 -6.03 11.96
CA ARG A 9 -46.25 -7.18 11.73
C ARG A 9 -45.85 -7.29 10.26
N GLU A 10 -46.78 -7.05 9.34
CA GLU A 10 -46.51 -6.99 7.90
C GLU A 10 -45.60 -5.81 7.54
N PHE A 11 -45.81 -4.63 8.15
CA PHE A 11 -44.95 -3.47 7.93
C PHE A 11 -43.53 -3.65 8.51
N PHE A 12 -43.40 -4.42 9.59
CA PHE A 12 -42.10 -4.76 10.19
C PHE A 12 -41.34 -5.79 9.34
N LEU A 13 -42.03 -6.83 8.83
CA LEU A 13 -41.43 -7.80 7.90
C LEU A 13 -41.00 -7.13 6.59
N MET A 14 -41.82 -6.24 6.02
CA MET A 14 -41.51 -5.57 4.75
C MET A 14 -40.31 -4.63 4.88
N ARG A 15 -40.14 -3.95 6.02
CA ARG A 15 -38.95 -3.13 6.31
C ARG A 15 -37.68 -3.98 6.49
N PHE A 16 -37.80 -5.19 7.04
CA PHE A 16 -36.68 -6.12 7.20
C PHE A 16 -36.22 -6.68 5.85
N ILE A 17 -37.15 -7.01 4.95
CA ILE A 17 -36.85 -7.51 3.60
C ILE A 17 -36.19 -6.42 2.76
N ILE A 18 -36.70 -5.19 2.79
CA ILE A 18 -36.10 -4.05 2.06
C ILE A 18 -34.69 -3.77 2.58
N PHE A 19 -34.47 -3.85 3.90
CA PHE A 19 -33.13 -3.67 4.49
C PHE A 19 -32.17 -4.80 4.09
N ALA A 20 -32.64 -6.05 4.06
CA ALA A 20 -31.84 -7.18 3.59
C ALA A 20 -31.46 -7.07 2.10
N VAL A 21 -32.38 -6.61 1.24
CA VAL A 21 -32.12 -6.38 -0.19
C VAL A 21 -31.16 -5.21 -0.42
N LEU A 22 -31.29 -4.12 0.35
CA LEU A 22 -30.34 -3.00 0.33
C LEU A 22 -28.94 -3.43 0.79
N VAL A 23 -28.85 -4.26 1.82
CA VAL A 23 -27.57 -4.82 2.30
C VAL A 23 -26.97 -5.80 1.27
N TRP A 24 -27.79 -6.58 0.55
CA TRP A 24 -27.32 -7.43 -0.55
C TRP A 24 -26.85 -6.68 -1.79
N HIS A 25 -27.37 -5.49 -2.07
CA HIS A 25 -26.84 -4.64 -3.16
C HIS A 25 -25.59 -3.86 -2.76
N THR A 26 -25.16 -3.91 -1.48
CA THR A 26 -23.90 -3.28 -1.04
C THR A 26 -22.70 -4.22 -1.02
N SER A 27 -22.88 -5.52 -1.29
CA SER A 27 -21.73 -6.43 -1.50
C SER A 27 -21.16 -6.25 -2.90
N GLU A 28 -19.99 -5.62 -2.91
CA GLU A 28 -18.98 -5.60 -3.98
C GLU A 28 -19.28 -4.72 -5.21
N VAL A 29 -19.12 -3.42 -5.02
CA VAL A 29 -18.38 -2.66 -6.04
C VAL A 29 -16.93 -3.15 -5.98
N CYS A 30 -16.66 -4.26 -6.67
CA CYS A 30 -15.31 -4.72 -6.91
C CYS A 30 -14.67 -3.68 -7.83
N SER A 31 -13.90 -2.77 -7.23
CA SER A 31 -13.11 -1.81 -8.00
C SER A 31 -12.18 -2.63 -8.89
N LEU A 32 -12.35 -2.54 -10.21
CA LEU A 32 -11.39 -3.10 -11.15
C LEU A 32 -10.09 -2.32 -10.99
N ALA A 33 -9.22 -2.77 -10.09
CA ALA A 33 -7.84 -2.32 -10.07
C ALA A 33 -7.28 -2.57 -11.47
N GLN A 34 -6.59 -1.59 -12.03
CA GLN A 34 -6.07 -1.65 -13.39
C GLN A 34 -4.86 -2.62 -13.53
N GLY A 35 -4.62 -3.47 -12.53
CA GLY A 35 -3.51 -4.42 -12.46
C GLY A 35 -3.99 -5.84 -12.18
N TYR A 36 -3.16 -6.81 -12.56
CA TYR A 36 -3.37 -8.22 -12.25
C TYR A 36 -3.05 -8.52 -10.78
N PRO A 37 -3.69 -9.53 -10.18
CA PRO A 37 -3.20 -10.11 -8.92
C PRO A 37 -1.72 -10.50 -9.05
N PRO A 38 -0.92 -10.43 -7.96
CA PRO A 38 0.53 -10.65 -8.03
C PRO A 38 0.93 -11.97 -8.71
N GLY A 39 0.21 -13.06 -8.44
CA GLY A 39 0.47 -14.37 -9.06
C GLY A 39 0.20 -14.39 -10.57
N GLU A 40 -0.87 -13.74 -11.02
CA GLU A 40 -1.23 -13.66 -12.45
C GLU A 40 -0.31 -12.70 -13.22
N ALA A 41 0.24 -11.68 -12.55
CA ALA A 41 1.11 -10.69 -13.18
C ALA A 41 2.38 -11.33 -13.79
N VAL A 42 2.95 -12.32 -13.10
CA VAL A 42 4.17 -13.03 -13.55
C VAL A 42 3.91 -13.78 -14.86
N GLU A 43 2.75 -14.41 -15.03
CA GLU A 43 2.37 -15.15 -16.25
C GLU A 43 2.24 -14.24 -17.48
N ARG A 44 2.03 -12.95 -17.26
CA ARG A 44 1.89 -11.94 -18.32
C ARG A 44 3.23 -11.28 -18.69
N MET A 45 4.30 -11.53 -17.95
CA MET A 45 5.62 -10.97 -18.24
C MET A 45 6.28 -11.70 -19.41
N THR A 46 6.94 -10.95 -20.30
CA THR A 46 7.79 -11.51 -21.35
C THR A 46 9.24 -11.36 -20.94
N VAL A 47 9.99 -12.46 -20.94
CA VAL A 47 11.42 -12.45 -20.60
C VAL A 47 12.29 -13.02 -21.71
N ALA A 48 13.56 -12.63 -21.71
CA ALA A 48 14.55 -13.15 -22.65
C ALA A 48 14.79 -14.66 -22.43
N ALA A 49 15.21 -15.35 -23.48
CA ALA A 49 15.52 -16.78 -23.41
C ALA A 49 16.59 -17.05 -22.33
N GLY A 50 16.34 -18.05 -21.49
CA GLY A 50 17.21 -18.44 -20.38
C GLY A 50 16.95 -17.72 -19.05
N PHE A 51 16.00 -16.77 -18.99
CA PHE A 51 15.60 -16.10 -17.75
C PHE A 51 14.24 -16.59 -17.25
N LYS A 52 14.03 -16.50 -15.94
CA LYS A 52 12.77 -16.79 -15.23
C LYS A 52 12.42 -15.60 -14.34
N VAL A 53 11.13 -15.35 -14.13
CA VAL A 53 10.61 -14.39 -13.14
C VAL A 53 9.81 -15.16 -12.11
N GLU A 54 9.98 -14.77 -10.85
CA GLU A 54 9.25 -15.34 -9.71
C GLU A 54 8.73 -14.21 -8.84
N LEU A 55 7.55 -14.43 -8.26
CA LEU A 55 6.99 -13.52 -7.26
C LEU A 55 7.63 -13.84 -5.92
N VAL A 56 8.40 -12.90 -5.36
CA VAL A 56 9.10 -13.08 -4.08
C VAL A 56 8.45 -12.31 -2.93
N ALA A 57 7.71 -11.24 -3.21
CA ALA A 57 7.00 -10.43 -2.23
C ALA A 57 5.86 -9.64 -2.90
N ALA A 58 4.75 -9.44 -2.19
CA ALA A 58 3.59 -8.67 -2.66
C ALA A 58 2.87 -8.00 -1.48
N GLU A 59 1.78 -7.27 -1.75
CA GLU A 59 0.90 -6.79 -0.69
C GLU A 59 0.36 -7.95 0.17
N PRO A 60 0.22 -7.76 1.50
CA PRO A 60 0.45 -6.52 2.26
C PRO A 60 1.91 -6.30 2.71
N LEU A 61 2.82 -7.21 2.39
CA LEU A 61 4.22 -7.20 2.86
C LEU A 61 4.99 -5.98 2.31
N VAL A 62 4.81 -5.68 1.03
CA VAL A 62 5.44 -4.57 0.32
C VAL A 62 4.40 -3.74 -0.40
N ARG A 63 4.52 -2.42 -0.30
CA ARG A 63 3.69 -1.43 -1.00
C ARG A 63 4.56 -0.30 -1.53
N GLN A 64 4.35 0.06 -2.80
CA GLN A 64 5.06 1.17 -3.48
C GLN A 64 6.59 1.13 -3.29
N PRO A 65 7.27 0.03 -3.67
CA PRO A 65 8.73 -0.04 -3.58
C PRO A 65 9.39 0.99 -4.51
N VAL A 66 10.31 1.81 -3.98
CA VAL A 66 11.07 2.81 -4.77
C VAL A 66 12.54 2.47 -4.93
N ALA A 67 13.13 1.84 -3.91
CA ALA A 67 14.50 1.37 -3.91
C ALA A 67 14.56 0.03 -3.17
N ILE A 68 15.39 -0.88 -3.66
CA ILE A 68 15.63 -2.18 -3.04
C ILE A 68 17.12 -2.52 -3.05
N ASP A 69 17.57 -3.28 -2.06
CA ASP A 69 18.91 -3.85 -2.02
C ASP A 69 18.95 -5.08 -1.10
N PHE A 70 19.97 -5.91 -1.24
CA PHE A 70 20.19 -7.09 -0.38
C PHE A 70 21.34 -6.85 0.58
N ASP A 71 21.18 -7.29 1.84
CA ASP A 71 22.30 -7.30 2.78
C ASP A 71 23.14 -8.58 2.70
N ASP A 72 24.19 -8.63 3.51
CA ASP A 72 25.12 -9.76 3.62
C ASP A 72 24.48 -11.03 4.23
N GLN A 73 23.30 -10.89 4.84
CA GLN A 73 22.51 -11.99 5.39
C GLN A 73 21.47 -12.50 4.38
N GLY A 74 21.39 -11.91 3.17
CA GLY A 74 20.44 -12.29 2.14
C GLY A 74 19.03 -11.76 2.34
N ARG A 75 18.83 -10.81 3.27
CA ARG A 75 17.52 -10.17 3.48
C ARG A 75 17.31 -9.07 2.44
N LEU A 76 16.05 -8.89 2.02
CA LEU A 76 15.68 -7.87 1.05
C LEU A 76 15.25 -6.60 1.77
N TRP A 77 15.95 -5.50 1.55
CA TRP A 77 15.62 -4.18 2.05
C TRP A 77 14.78 -3.44 1.02
N VAL A 78 13.64 -2.90 1.45
CA VAL A 78 12.69 -2.22 0.57
C VAL A 78 12.31 -0.86 1.15
N LEU A 79 12.60 0.20 0.42
CA LEU A 79 12.10 1.53 0.72
C LEU A 79 10.68 1.66 0.15
N GLN A 80 9.69 1.79 1.03
CA GLN A 80 8.28 1.94 0.69
C GLN A 80 7.90 3.42 0.67
N TYR A 81 7.49 3.90 -0.51
CA TYR A 81 7.25 5.31 -0.81
C TYR A 81 5.76 5.65 -0.74
N LEU A 82 5.22 5.58 0.48
CA LEU A 82 3.78 5.60 0.78
C LEU A 82 3.16 7.02 0.79
N GLN A 83 3.98 8.06 0.91
CA GLN A 83 3.54 9.45 1.06
C GLN A 83 3.33 10.19 -0.28
N TYR A 84 3.89 9.68 -1.38
CA TYR A 84 3.85 10.32 -2.69
C TYR A 84 2.42 10.71 -3.11
N PRO A 85 2.18 11.90 -3.69
CA PRO A 85 3.16 12.86 -4.23
C PRO A 85 3.53 14.04 -3.33
N ASN A 86 2.94 14.17 -2.14
CA ASN A 86 3.06 15.41 -1.37
C ASN A 86 3.89 15.19 -0.11
N PRO A 87 4.98 15.95 0.12
CA PRO A 87 5.72 15.88 1.37
C PRO A 87 4.82 16.16 2.57
N ALA A 88 5.05 15.46 3.67
CA ALA A 88 4.32 15.70 4.90
C ALA A 88 4.62 17.10 5.45
N GLY A 89 3.62 17.73 6.07
CA GLY A 89 3.75 19.04 6.73
C GLY A 89 3.85 20.26 5.80
N LEU A 90 3.69 20.07 4.49
CA LEU A 90 3.63 21.13 3.49
C LEU A 90 2.25 21.25 2.85
N LYS A 91 1.84 22.48 2.55
CA LYS A 91 0.58 22.75 1.85
C LYS A 91 0.88 23.13 0.40
N ARG A 92 0.21 22.48 -0.55
CA ARG A 92 0.29 22.85 -1.97
C ARG A 92 -0.36 24.22 -2.16
N VAL A 93 0.39 25.17 -2.71
CA VAL A 93 -0.10 26.52 -3.03
C VAL A 93 -0.54 26.58 -4.48
N LYS A 94 0.28 26.04 -5.39
CA LYS A 94 0.04 26.10 -6.82
C LYS A 94 0.64 24.89 -7.51
N VAL A 95 -0.05 24.42 -8.54
CA VAL A 95 0.44 23.39 -9.46
C VAL A 95 0.38 24.00 -10.85
N ASP A 96 1.51 24.03 -11.55
CA ASP A 96 1.52 24.54 -12.91
C ASP A 96 1.11 23.47 -13.93
N ARG A 97 1.04 23.85 -15.22
CA ARG A 97 0.68 22.94 -16.32
C ARG A 97 1.73 21.83 -16.55
N PHE A 98 2.90 21.93 -15.94
CA PHE A 98 3.99 20.95 -16.02
C PHE A 98 4.09 20.10 -14.74
N SER A 99 3.04 20.08 -13.92
CA SER A 99 2.97 19.31 -12.67
C SER A 99 4.01 19.71 -11.62
N ARG A 100 4.63 20.89 -11.74
CA ARG A 100 5.51 21.43 -10.70
C ARG A 100 4.65 22.05 -9.62
N THR A 101 4.88 21.63 -8.39
CA THR A 101 4.12 22.08 -7.23
C THR A 101 4.94 23.09 -6.43
N THR A 102 4.37 24.25 -6.18
CA THR A 102 4.87 25.24 -5.22
C THR A 102 4.22 24.97 -3.87
N TYR A 103 5.05 24.87 -2.83
CA TYR A 103 4.61 24.69 -1.45
C TYR A 103 4.66 26.01 -0.68
N ASP A 104 3.99 26.05 0.46
CA ASP A 104 3.90 27.21 1.34
C ASP A 104 5.25 27.60 1.98
N ARG A 105 6.12 26.62 2.24
CA ARG A 105 7.43 26.82 2.85
C ARG A 105 8.42 25.72 2.48
N ILE A 106 9.70 25.96 2.80
CA ILE A 106 10.74 24.94 2.79
C ILE A 106 10.73 24.28 4.18
N PRO A 107 10.60 22.94 4.28
CA PRO A 107 10.63 22.26 5.55
C PRO A 107 12.06 22.28 6.14
N GLU A 108 12.16 22.15 7.46
CA GLU A 108 13.45 21.92 8.11
C GLU A 108 14.05 20.58 7.67
N PRO A 109 15.38 20.46 7.59
CA PRO A 109 16.01 19.20 7.27
C PRO A 109 15.72 18.15 8.37
N PRO A 110 15.76 16.85 8.03
CA PRO A 110 15.76 15.80 9.03
C PRO A 110 16.93 15.99 10.03
N PRO A 111 16.73 15.70 11.33
CA PRO A 111 15.55 15.08 11.94
C PRO A 111 14.45 16.06 12.40
N ALA A 112 14.62 17.37 12.21
CA ALA A 112 13.69 18.39 12.75
C ALA A 112 12.46 18.65 11.86
N GLY A 113 12.54 18.27 10.59
CA GLY A 113 11.45 18.40 9.62
C GLY A 113 10.20 17.56 9.95
N PRO A 114 9.11 17.77 9.21
CA PRO A 114 7.89 16.97 9.36
C PRO A 114 8.14 15.49 9.06
N LYS A 115 7.58 14.64 9.93
CA LYS A 115 7.57 13.19 9.77
C LYS A 115 6.61 12.76 8.67
N GLY A 116 7.08 11.94 7.74
CA GLY A 116 6.26 11.39 6.65
C GLY A 116 5.74 9.99 6.95
N ALA A 117 5.28 9.30 5.91
CA ALA A 117 4.75 7.93 5.99
C ALA A 117 5.67 6.88 5.34
N ASP A 118 6.77 7.32 4.72
CA ASP A 118 7.70 6.40 4.07
C ASP A 118 8.48 5.62 5.12
N ARG A 119 8.90 4.41 4.74
CA ARG A 119 9.59 3.50 5.65
C ARG A 119 10.54 2.58 4.90
N LEU A 120 11.63 2.22 5.58
CA LEU A 120 12.55 1.20 5.11
C LEU A 120 12.25 -0.10 5.85
N THR A 121 11.87 -1.12 5.09
CA THR A 121 11.43 -2.41 5.62
C THR A 121 12.42 -3.49 5.21
N ILE A 122 12.78 -4.36 6.16
CA ILE A 122 13.59 -5.54 5.95
C ILE A 122 12.63 -6.72 5.76
N LEU A 123 12.85 -7.49 4.70
CA LEU A 123 12.13 -8.72 4.40
C LEU A 123 13.04 -9.92 4.60
N GLU A 124 12.51 -10.94 5.27
CA GLU A 124 13.20 -12.19 5.54
C GLU A 124 12.38 -13.37 5.02
N ASP A 125 13.07 -14.34 4.43
CA ASP A 125 12.54 -15.65 4.06
C ASP A 125 12.98 -16.62 5.17
N THR A 126 12.07 -16.98 6.06
CA THR A 126 12.41 -17.81 7.22
C THR A 126 12.47 -19.30 6.91
N ASN A 127 11.99 -19.74 5.74
CA ASN A 127 11.83 -21.15 5.42
C ASN A 127 12.73 -21.60 4.24
N GLY A 128 13.36 -20.67 3.52
CA GLY A 128 14.29 -20.91 2.43
C GLY A 128 13.63 -21.33 1.12
N ASP A 129 12.33 -21.03 0.93
CA ASP A 129 11.58 -21.35 -0.29
C ASP A 129 11.69 -20.27 -1.38
N GLY A 130 12.38 -19.17 -1.10
CA GLY A 130 12.58 -18.04 -2.01
C GLY A 130 11.44 -17.01 -1.97
N GLN A 131 10.43 -17.19 -1.11
CA GLN A 131 9.38 -16.22 -0.85
C GLN A 131 9.59 -15.57 0.53
N PHE A 132 9.60 -14.25 0.56
CA PHE A 132 9.69 -13.51 1.81
C PHE A 132 8.38 -13.63 2.60
N ASP A 133 8.48 -14.02 3.87
CA ASP A 133 7.32 -14.27 4.74
C ASP A 133 7.27 -13.35 5.96
N GLN A 134 8.40 -12.74 6.34
CA GLN A 134 8.49 -11.79 7.43
C GLN A 134 8.87 -10.39 6.93
N ALA A 135 8.23 -9.37 7.49
CA ALA A 135 8.59 -7.97 7.30
C ALA A 135 8.80 -7.26 8.63
N LYS A 136 9.84 -6.44 8.71
CA LYS A 136 10.12 -5.57 9.85
C LYS A 136 10.56 -4.20 9.39
N ASP A 137 9.89 -3.16 9.86
CA ASP A 137 10.31 -1.79 9.60
C ASP A 137 11.59 -1.49 10.40
N PHE A 138 12.67 -1.13 9.69
CA PHE A 138 13.93 -0.71 10.27
C PHE A 138 13.86 0.75 10.73
N ILE A 139 13.34 1.62 9.86
CA ILE A 139 13.05 3.01 10.17
C ILE A 139 11.72 3.42 9.51
N SER A 140 10.93 4.20 10.24
CA SER A 140 9.67 4.79 9.78
C SER A 140 9.77 6.32 9.81
N ASP A 141 8.65 6.99 9.53
CA ASP A 141 8.50 8.45 9.62
C ASP A 141 9.34 9.23 8.58
N LEU A 142 9.81 8.56 7.52
CA LEU A 142 10.57 9.19 6.46
C LEU A 142 9.65 10.03 5.57
N ASN A 143 10.16 11.16 5.07
CA ASN A 143 9.39 12.10 4.29
C ASN A 143 9.99 12.22 2.88
N ILE A 144 9.30 11.62 1.91
CA ILE A 144 9.68 11.62 0.50
C ILE A 144 11.09 11.02 0.31
N ALA A 145 11.34 9.88 0.98
CA ALA A 145 12.60 9.16 0.84
C ALA A 145 12.63 8.38 -0.48
N SER A 146 13.68 8.60 -1.29
CA SER A 146 13.81 8.02 -2.63
C SER A 146 14.90 6.96 -2.77
N GLY A 147 15.78 6.82 -1.78
CA GLY A 147 16.84 5.83 -1.81
C GLY A 147 17.52 5.65 -0.45
N PHE A 148 18.35 4.61 -0.36
CA PHE A 148 19.22 4.30 0.76
C PHE A 148 20.50 3.64 0.23
N ALA A 149 21.53 3.56 1.06
CA ALA A 149 22.77 2.85 0.74
C ALA A 149 23.36 2.26 2.03
N PHE A 150 24.00 1.11 1.92
CA PHE A 150 24.79 0.53 3.01
C PHE A 150 26.11 1.28 3.18
N GLY A 151 26.47 1.62 4.41
CA GLY A 151 27.75 2.18 4.82
C GLY A 151 28.67 1.14 5.49
N HIS A 152 29.89 1.56 5.85
CA HIS A 152 30.81 0.70 6.62
C HIS A 152 30.24 0.45 8.03
N GLY A 153 29.75 -0.77 8.27
CA GLY A 153 29.14 -1.19 9.53
C GLY A 153 27.62 -1.36 9.50
N GLY A 154 26.97 -1.19 8.35
CA GLY A 154 25.51 -1.25 8.17
C GLY A 154 24.97 -0.02 7.44
N ILE A 155 23.65 0.14 7.38
CA ILE A 155 23.00 1.37 6.89
C ILE A 155 23.23 2.53 7.87
#